data_AF-A0A1I2FKJ3-F1
#
_entry.id   AF-A0A1I2FKJ3-F1
#
_cell.length_a   1.000
_cell.length_b   1.000
_cell.length_c   1.000
_cell.angle_alpha   90.00
_cell.angle_beta   90.00
_cell.angle_gamma   90.00
#
_symmetry.space_group_name_H-M   'P 1'
#
loop_
_entity.id
_entity.type
_entity.pdbx_description
1 polymer ?
#
loop_
_entity_poly.entity_id
_entity_poly.type
_entity_poly.pdbx_seq_one_letter_code
_entity_poly.pdbx_strand_id
1 'polypeptide(L)' 'MDKRQVIHAYRSGIITIQECAQILGLDSRQLPNLMNQMATKAEREAGKRFVNN' A
#
# COMPACT_ATOMS: atom_id res chain seq x y z
N MET A 1 3.77 17.15 7.01
CA MET A 1 2.53 16.47 7.45
C MET A 1 2.90 15.33 8.37
N ASP A 2 2.22 15.15 9.51
CA ASP A 2 2.52 14.03 10.40
C ASP A 2 2.25 12.69 9.71
N LYS A 3 3.19 11.74 9.80
CA LYS A 3 3.07 10.41 9.17
C LYS A 3 1.74 9.73 9.52
N ARG A 4 1.27 9.89 10.76
CA ARG A 4 -0.02 9.34 11.24
C ARG A 4 -1.21 9.95 10.50
N GLN A 5 -1.19 11.26 10.24
CA GLN A 5 -2.25 11.94 9.49
C GLN A 5 -2.26 11.48 8.03
N VAL A 6 -1.09 11.28 7.43
CA VAL A 6 -0.98 10.76 6.05
C VAL A 6 -1.56 9.35 5.93
N ILE A 7 -1.22 8.46 6.86
CA ILE A 7 -1.75 7.09 6.89
C ILE A 7 -3.26 7.11 7.09
N HIS A 8 -3.77 7.98 7.97
CA HIS A 8 -5.21 8.12 8.17
C HIS A 8 -5.91 8.61 6.89
N ALA A 9 -5.38 9.62 6.22
CA ALA A 9 -5.92 10.14 4.97
C ALA A 9 -5.94 9.06 3.87
N TYR A 10 -4.89 8.24 3.76
CA TYR A 10 -4.87 7.09 2.84
C TYR A 10 -5.95 6.06 3.19
N ARG A 11 -6.06 5.68 4.48
CA ARG A 11 -7.08 4.71 4.94
C ARG A 11 -8.51 5.20 4.76
N SER A 12 -8.72 6.51 4.86
CA SER A 12 -10.03 7.16 4.66
C SER A 12 -10.33 7.44 3.18
N GLY A 13 -9.42 7.09 2.26
CA GLY A 13 -9.62 7.27 0.82
C GLY A 13 -9.47 8.72 0.32
N ILE A 14 -8.92 9.61 1.15
CA ILE A 14 -8.72 11.03 0.82
C ILE A 14 -7.53 11.21 -0.14
N ILE A 15 -6.52 10.36 -0.01
CA ILE A 15 -5.33 10.33 -0.87
C ILE A 15 -5.07 8.90 -1.34
N THR A 16 -4.44 8.78 -2.50
CA THR A 16 -4.00 7.50 -3.08
C THR A 16 -2.75 6.97 -2.38
N ILE A 17 -2.43 5.69 -2.61
CA ILE A 17 -1.17 5.10 -2.12
C ILE A 17 0.07 5.79 -2.70
N GLN A 18 -0.06 6.36 -3.90
CA GLN A 18 1.02 7.09 -4.58
C GLN A 18 1.30 8.42 -3.89
N GLU A 19 0.25 9.18 -3.59
CA GLU A 19 0.35 10.43 -2.84
C GLU A 19 0.83 10.17 -1.40
N CYS A 20 0.34 9.11 -0.75
CA CYS A 20 0.81 8.69 0.57
C CYS A 20 2.32 8.39 0.56
N ALA A 21 2.80 7.62 -0.43
CA ALA A 21 4.21 7.31 -0.59
C ALA A 21 5.07 8.58 -0.80
N GLN A 22 4.62 9.49 -1.67
CA GLN A 22 5.30 10.75 -1.92
C GLN A 22 5.42 11.62 -0.66
N ILE A 23 4.32 11.77 0.09
CA ILE A 23 4.30 12.57 1.32
C ILE A 23 5.20 11.94 2.39
N LEU A 24 5.31 10.61 2.42
CA LEU A 24 6.19 9.87 3.34
C LEU A 24 7.67 9.83 2.89
N GLY A 25 8.00 10.42 1.74
CA GLY A 25 9.36 10.42 1.19
C GLY A 25 9.79 9.08 0.60
N LEU A 26 8.85 8.22 0.23
CA LEU A 26 9.10 6.97 -0.48
C LEU A 26 9.19 7.25 -1.97
N ASP A 27 10.19 6.67 -2.64
CA ASP A 27 10.41 6.89 -4.07
C ASP A 27 9.26 6.29 -4.90
N SER A 28 8.43 7.18 -5.45
CA SER A 28 7.23 6.82 -6.22
C SER A 28 7.54 6.17 -7.58
N ARG A 29 8.81 6.14 -8.02
CA ARG A 29 9.22 5.50 -9.29
C ARG A 29 9.30 3.98 -9.16
N GLN A 30 9.47 3.48 -7.95
CA GLN A 30 9.42 2.03 -7.66
C GLN A 30 8.00 1.55 -7.35
N LEU A 31 7.07 2.47 -7.10
CA LEU A 31 5.71 2.15 -6.68
C LEU A 31 4.90 1.39 -7.74
N PRO A 32 4.98 1.67 -9.06
CA PRO A 32 4.32 0.85 -10.08
C PRO A 32 4.81 -0.60 -10.09
N ASN A 33 6.12 -0.81 -9.98
CA ASN A 33 6.72 -2.14 -9.89
C ASN A 33 6.35 -2.84 -8.57
N LEU A 34 6.26 -2.09 -7.47
CA LEU A 34 5.88 -2.60 -6.16
C LEU A 34 4.38 -2.91 -6.08
N MET A 35 3.51 -2.10 -6.69
CA MET A 35 2.07 -2.36 -6.79
C MET A 35 1.81 -3.61 -7.63
N ASN A 36 2.54 -3.79 -8.73
CA ASN A 36 2.47 -5.00 -9.54
C ASN A 36 2.92 -6.24 -8.74
N GLN A 37 4.02 -6.13 -7.98
CA GLN A 37 4.49 -7.20 -7.08
C GLN A 37 3.52 -7.47 -5.92
N MET A 38 2.95 -6.42 -5.32
CA MET A 38 1.99 -6.54 -4.22
C MET A 38 0.67 -7.17 -4.68
N ALA A 39 0.20 -6.90 -5.90
CA ALA A 39 -0.96 -7.60 -6.47
C ALA A 39 -0.72 -9.12 -6.51
N THR A 40 0.45 -9.56 -6.98
CA THR A 40 0.80 -10.99 -7.02
C THR A 40 1.04 -11.62 -5.64
N LYS A 41 1.44 -10.82 -4.65
CA LYS A 41 1.72 -11.30 -3.28
C LYS A 41 0.48 -11.30 -2.40
N ALA A 42 -0.42 -10.33 -2.58
CA ALA A 42 -1.70 -10.26 -1.88
C ALA A 42 -2.58 -11.46 -2.20
N GLU A 43 -2.60 -11.94 -3.45
CA GLU A 43 -3.28 -13.20 -3.82
C GLU A 43 -2.68 -14.41 -3.11
N ARG A 44 -1.34 -14.50 -3.00
CA ARG A 44 -0.67 -15.61 -2.29
C ARG A 44 -0.83 -15.55 -0.77
N GLU A 45 -0.90 -14.37 -0.17
CA GLU A 45 -1.11 -14.23 1.28
C GLU A 45 -2.60 -14.38 1.68
N ALA A 46 -3.54 -13.98 0.82
CA ALA A 46 -4.95 -14.29 0.99
C ALA A 46 -5.23 -15.80 0.87
N GLY A 47 -4.61 -16.49 -0.10
CA GLY A 47 -4.74 -17.95 -0.26
C GLY A 47 -4.16 -18.77 0.91
N LYS A 48 -3.10 -18.28 1.58
CA LYS A 48 -2.54 -18.94 2.78
C LYS A 48 -3.41 -18.80 4.03
N ARG A 49 -4.30 -17.80 4.06
CA ARG A 49 -5.19 -17.55 5.20
C ARG A 49 -6.46 -18.42 5.17
N PHE A 50 -6.90 -18.86 3.98
CA PHE A 50 -8.05 -19.76 3.81
C PHE A 50 -7.73 -21.26 3.95
N VAL A 51 -6.46 -21.67 3.81
CA VAL A 51 -6.05 -23.09 3.95
C VAL A 51 -5.82 -23.50 5.41
N ASN A 52 -5.90 -22.57 6.37
CA ASN A 52 -5.72 -22.83 7.81
C ASN A 52 -7.01 -22.56 8.61
N ASN A 53 -8.13 -23.16 8.20
CA ASN A 53 -9.31 -23.43 9.04
C ASN A 53 -9.98 -24.72 8.57
#